data_AF-A0A520B8I8-F1
#
_entry.id   AF-A0A520B8I8-F1
#
_cell.length_a   1.000
_cell.length_b   1.000
_cell.length_c   1.000
_cell.angle_alpha   90.00
_cell.angle_beta   90.00
_cell.angle_gamma   90.00
#
_symmetry.space_group_name_H-M   'P 1'
#
loop_
_entity.id
_entity.type
_entity.pdbx_description
1 polymer ?
#
loop_
_entity_poly.entity_id
_entity_poly.type
_entity_poly.pdbx_seq_one_letter_code
_entity_poly.pdbx_strand_id
1 'polypeptide(L)'
;MFKPSFTTLCLLATATLGLSACGKGNNATTGAADVTANHAGTAGTSDAPAVAALNISQGPDVCFRAIAKHLGPDAKVSEINSFFSSGKDIDSSDDEPQGQLTVCSVQYQDPADPRKLLGTSLNVRTGEFAAPSPVDITVSGGDAAAFKLADYVTPLAQVNAAGLAPFMAAQKDAMSKIYSRFAWSGVRLMSPGAFNNVHVLRLDIDGRLATNDIKETGYAEFATDGKTLKSNELKP
;
A
#
# COMPACT_ATOMS: atom_id res chain seq x y z
N MET A 1 14.06 -28.66 51.59
CA MET A 1 14.81 -29.87 51.20
C MET A 1 15.85 -29.48 50.18
N PHE A 2 17.12 -29.57 50.57
CA PHE A 2 18.32 -29.34 49.75
C PHE A 2 18.67 -30.59 48.95
N LYS A 3 19.08 -30.45 47.68
CA LYS A 3 20.41 -30.87 47.15
C LYS A 3 20.52 -30.71 45.61
N PRO A 4 21.75 -30.63 45.06
CA PRO A 4 22.12 -29.78 43.92
C PRO A 4 22.89 -30.55 42.80
N SER A 5 23.58 -29.77 41.95
CA SER A 5 24.75 -30.11 41.10
C SER A 5 24.42 -30.57 39.67
N PHE A 6 25.17 -30.22 38.60
CA PHE A 6 26.60 -29.91 38.46
C PHE A 6 26.89 -28.83 37.39
N THR A 7 27.99 -28.10 37.63
CA THR A 7 28.71 -27.19 36.72
C THR A 7 29.57 -27.98 35.73
N THR A 8 29.65 -27.53 34.47
CA THR A 8 30.83 -27.77 33.60
C THR A 8 31.17 -26.49 32.82
N LEU A 9 32.44 -26.13 32.92
CA LEU A 9 33.16 -24.98 32.37
C LEU A 9 34.04 -25.43 31.19
N CYS A 10 34.53 -24.46 30.41
CA CYS A 10 35.61 -24.49 29.40
C CYS A 10 35.15 -24.80 27.95
N LEU A 11 35.67 -24.18 26.88
CA LEU A 11 36.97 -23.54 26.63
C LEU A 11 36.85 -22.32 25.68
N LEU A 12 37.75 -21.35 25.88
CA LEU A 12 38.15 -20.31 24.92
C LEU A 12 38.93 -20.91 23.75
N ALA A 13 38.74 -20.36 22.55
CA ALA A 13 39.71 -20.42 21.46
C ALA A 13 39.80 -19.05 20.76
N THR A 14 40.85 -18.31 21.09
CA THR A 14 41.40 -17.20 20.31
C THR A 14 42.38 -17.72 19.28
N ALA A 15 42.29 -17.26 18.03
CA ALA A 15 43.38 -17.29 17.06
C ALA A 15 43.39 -16.00 16.23
N THR A 16 44.60 -15.53 16.01
CA THR A 16 45.08 -14.19 15.62
C THR A 16 45.28 -13.99 14.11
N LEU A 17 45.14 -12.72 13.69
CA LEU A 17 45.95 -11.90 12.75
C LEU A 17 46.56 -12.50 11.46
N GLY A 18 46.46 -11.74 10.34
CA GLY A 18 47.43 -11.81 9.25
C GLY A 18 47.14 -11.02 7.96
N LEU A 19 47.51 -9.71 7.95
CA LEU A 19 48.09 -8.89 6.87
C LEU A 19 47.47 -8.84 5.44
N SER A 20 47.00 -7.66 5.00
CA SER A 20 47.69 -6.68 4.10
C SER A 20 46.96 -6.62 2.75
N ALA A 21 46.71 -5.48 2.08
CA ALA A 21 47.62 -4.38 1.82
C ALA A 21 46.91 -3.02 1.70
N CYS A 22 47.59 -2.00 2.23
CA CYS A 22 47.42 -0.60 1.87
C CYS A 22 48.03 -0.36 0.48
N GLY A 23 47.25 0.21 -0.44
CA GLY A 23 47.77 0.88 -1.64
C GLY A 23 47.57 2.38 -1.49
N LYS A 24 48.54 3.06 -0.86
CA LYS A 24 48.62 4.53 -0.78
C LYS A 24 49.54 5.01 -1.91
N GLY A 25 49.01 5.83 -2.81
CA GLY A 25 49.77 6.54 -3.83
C GLY A 25 49.25 7.96 -4.00
N ASN A 26 49.98 8.93 -3.44
CA ASN A 26 49.80 10.36 -3.62
C ASN A 26 50.12 10.78 -5.07
N ASN A 27 49.33 11.69 -5.66
CA ASN A 27 49.71 13.10 -5.83
C ASN A 27 48.68 13.85 -6.69
N ALA A 28 48.40 15.07 -6.27
CA ALA A 28 47.62 16.05 -7.01
C ALA A 28 48.32 16.44 -8.31
N THR A 29 47.53 16.67 -9.36
CA THR A 29 47.91 17.56 -10.47
C THR A 29 46.66 18.31 -10.90
N THR A 30 46.63 19.60 -10.58
CA THR A 30 45.80 20.61 -11.21
C THR A 30 46.20 20.76 -12.67
N GLY A 31 45.23 20.72 -13.57
CA GLY A 31 45.44 20.97 -14.99
C GLY A 31 44.12 20.90 -15.75
N ALA A 32 43.52 22.06 -15.96
CA ALA A 32 42.38 22.24 -16.84
C ALA A 32 42.73 21.84 -18.28
N ALA A 33 41.88 21.03 -18.91
CA ALA A 33 41.76 20.96 -20.35
C ALA A 33 40.33 20.58 -20.71
N ASP A 34 39.71 21.54 -21.38
CA ASP A 34 38.45 21.53 -22.11
C ASP A 34 38.23 20.24 -22.93
N VAL A 35 37.11 19.54 -22.70
CA VAL A 35 36.45 18.69 -23.71
C VAL A 35 34.94 18.78 -23.47
N THR A 36 34.32 19.74 -24.15
CA THR A 36 32.91 19.64 -24.54
C THR A 36 32.69 18.36 -25.35
N ALA A 37 31.93 17.42 -24.80
CA ALA A 37 31.27 16.38 -25.56
C ALA A 37 29.76 16.51 -25.32
N ASN A 38 29.10 17.22 -26.24
CA ASN A 38 27.67 17.10 -26.47
C ASN A 38 27.34 15.61 -26.64
N HIS A 39 26.66 15.02 -25.66
CA HIS A 39 25.86 13.83 -25.88
C HIS A 39 24.40 14.23 -25.79
N ALA A 40 23.93 14.81 -26.90
CA ALA A 40 22.54 14.69 -27.31
C ALA A 40 22.30 13.21 -27.67
N GLY A 41 22.07 12.41 -26.64
CA GLY A 41 21.55 11.05 -26.76
C GLY A 41 20.10 11.09 -26.32
N THR A 42 19.20 11.31 -27.28
CA THR A 42 17.77 11.07 -27.12
C THR A 42 17.60 9.63 -26.64
N ALA A 43 17.48 9.45 -25.33
CA ALA A 43 17.10 8.17 -24.77
C ALA A 43 15.67 7.94 -25.23
N GLY A 44 15.53 7.11 -26.27
CA GLY A 44 14.26 6.62 -26.73
C GLY A 44 13.56 6.00 -25.54
N THR A 45 12.51 6.68 -25.07
CA THR A 45 11.46 6.05 -24.31
C THR A 45 10.94 4.96 -25.23
N SER A 46 11.36 3.71 -24.96
CA SER A 46 10.66 2.55 -25.47
C SER A 46 9.28 2.63 -24.83
N ASP A 47 8.34 3.31 -25.50
CA ASP A 47 6.94 3.35 -25.12
C ASP A 47 6.42 1.93 -25.25
N ALA A 48 6.52 1.18 -24.14
CA ALA A 48 5.63 0.07 -23.90
C ALA A 48 4.21 0.58 -24.17
N PRO A 49 3.36 -0.17 -24.89
CA PRO A 49 2.00 0.26 -25.15
C PRO A 49 1.35 0.68 -23.84
N ALA A 50 0.92 1.94 -23.75
CA ALA A 50 0.25 2.44 -22.56
C ALA A 50 -0.97 1.56 -22.30
N VAL A 51 -0.99 0.87 -21.17
CA VAL A 51 -2.15 0.07 -20.76
C VAL A 51 -3.28 1.05 -20.45
N ALA A 52 -4.50 0.70 -20.84
CA ALA A 52 -5.67 1.50 -20.51
C ALA A 52 -5.74 1.71 -18.99
N ALA A 53 -5.72 2.97 -18.57
CA ALA A 53 -5.70 3.32 -17.14
C ALA A 53 -6.95 2.76 -16.45
N LEU A 54 -6.74 2.07 -15.34
CA LEU A 54 -7.83 1.56 -14.51
C LEU A 54 -8.55 2.75 -13.85
N ASN A 55 -9.87 2.64 -13.73
CA ASN A 55 -10.70 3.75 -13.23
C ASN A 55 -11.81 3.22 -12.33
N ILE A 56 -12.17 4.00 -11.30
CA ILE A 56 -13.24 3.65 -10.35
C ILE A 56 -14.61 3.48 -11.01
N SER A 57 -14.85 4.08 -12.18
CA SER A 57 -16.06 3.87 -12.98
C SER A 57 -16.22 2.43 -13.47
N GLN A 58 -15.13 1.65 -13.53
CA GLN A 58 -15.14 0.22 -13.83
C GLN A 58 -15.56 -0.63 -12.61
N GLY A 59 -15.84 0.02 -11.48
CA GLY A 59 -16.22 -0.58 -10.20
C GLY A 59 -15.24 -0.25 -9.09
N PRO A 60 -15.70 -0.07 -7.84
CA PRO A 60 -14.86 0.23 -6.69
C PRO A 60 -13.85 -0.89 -6.37
N ASP A 61 -14.08 -2.10 -6.87
CA ASP A 61 -13.24 -3.29 -6.70
C ASP A 61 -12.21 -3.49 -7.82
N VAL A 62 -11.98 -2.51 -8.71
CA VAL A 62 -11.07 -2.68 -9.85
C VAL A 62 -9.65 -3.13 -9.44
N CYS A 63 -9.08 -2.57 -8.37
CA CYS A 63 -7.80 -3.01 -7.81
C CYS A 63 -7.90 -4.42 -7.18
N PHE A 64 -8.99 -4.71 -6.47
CA PHE A 64 -9.22 -6.02 -5.85
C PHE A 64 -9.28 -7.15 -6.89
N ARG A 65 -9.93 -6.91 -8.03
CA ARG A 65 -9.96 -7.87 -9.15
C ARG A 65 -8.58 -8.06 -9.77
N ALA A 66 -7.78 -7.00 -9.91
CA ALA A 66 -6.41 -7.09 -10.40
C ALA A 66 -5.54 -7.93 -9.46
N ILE A 67 -5.66 -7.72 -8.15
CA ILE A 67 -4.98 -8.50 -7.11
C ILE A 67 -5.43 -9.97 -7.15
N ALA A 68 -6.73 -10.23 -7.24
CA ALA A 68 -7.27 -11.60 -7.31
C ALA A 68 -6.76 -12.37 -8.54
N LYS A 69 -6.60 -11.68 -9.68
CA LYS A 69 -5.99 -12.26 -10.88
C LYS A 69 -4.50 -12.57 -10.69
N HIS A 70 -3.79 -11.76 -9.92
CA HIS A 70 -2.35 -11.92 -9.68
C HIS A 70 -2.02 -13.00 -8.63
N LEU A 71 -2.70 -12.97 -7.49
CA LEU A 71 -2.41 -13.84 -6.34
C LEU A 71 -3.31 -15.08 -6.25
N GLY A 72 -4.44 -15.07 -6.95
CA GLY A 72 -5.51 -16.07 -6.80
C GLY A 72 -6.54 -15.68 -5.73
N PRO A 73 -7.77 -16.20 -5.81
CA PRO A 73 -8.88 -15.83 -4.93
C PRO A 73 -8.72 -16.30 -3.48
N ASP A 74 -7.91 -17.35 -3.24
CA ASP A 74 -7.68 -17.93 -1.92
C ASP A 74 -6.51 -17.27 -1.17
N ALA A 75 -5.85 -16.27 -1.77
CA ALA A 75 -4.80 -15.52 -1.12
C ALA A 75 -5.33 -14.87 0.16
N LYS A 76 -4.59 -15.03 1.26
CA LYS A 76 -4.93 -14.42 2.55
C LYS A 76 -4.30 -13.04 2.62
N VAL A 77 -5.13 -12.00 2.55
CA VAL A 77 -4.72 -10.60 2.49
C VAL A 77 -4.90 -9.92 3.85
N SER A 78 -3.96 -9.07 4.26
CA SER A 78 -4.09 -8.24 5.46
C SER A 78 -4.61 -6.85 5.11
N GLU A 79 -4.08 -6.25 4.04
CA GLU A 79 -4.39 -4.88 3.65
C GLU A 79 -4.41 -4.77 2.12
N ILE A 80 -5.34 -3.97 1.60
CA ILE A 80 -5.38 -3.56 0.19
C ILE A 80 -5.59 -2.05 0.16
N ASN A 81 -4.72 -1.34 -0.55
CA ASN A 81 -4.87 0.09 -0.79
C ASN A 81 -5.18 0.32 -2.27
N SER A 82 -6.39 0.82 -2.56
CA SER A 82 -6.78 1.33 -3.88
C SER A 82 -7.05 2.83 -3.76
N PHE A 83 -6.17 3.67 -4.30
CA PHE A 83 -6.39 5.12 -4.36
C PHE A 83 -6.64 5.58 -5.79
N PHE A 84 -7.49 6.58 -5.91
CA PHE A 84 -7.90 7.17 -7.18
C PHE A 84 -7.66 8.67 -7.12
N SER A 85 -7.22 9.24 -8.25
CA SER A 85 -7.10 10.69 -8.39
C SER A 85 -8.45 11.35 -8.13
N SER A 86 -8.43 12.40 -7.34
CA SER A 86 -9.59 13.27 -7.14
C SER A 86 -9.73 14.27 -8.28
N GLY A 87 -8.63 14.52 -9.00
CA GLY A 87 -8.53 15.42 -10.12
C GLY A 87 -8.25 16.85 -9.69
N LYS A 88 -7.62 17.60 -10.61
CA LYS A 88 -7.13 18.97 -10.39
C LYS A 88 -8.14 19.99 -9.85
N ASP A 89 -9.43 19.76 -10.12
CA ASP A 89 -10.50 20.65 -9.67
C ASP A 89 -10.81 20.49 -8.17
N ILE A 90 -10.33 19.41 -7.55
CA ILE A 90 -10.42 19.14 -6.10
C ILE A 90 -9.02 19.25 -5.48
N ASP A 91 -8.01 18.64 -6.07
CA ASP A 91 -6.63 18.71 -5.61
C ASP A 91 -5.73 19.23 -6.73
N SER A 92 -5.26 20.48 -6.62
CA SER A 92 -4.42 21.09 -7.66
C SER A 92 -3.08 20.40 -7.90
N SER A 93 -2.69 19.46 -7.02
CA SER A 93 -1.49 18.63 -7.20
C SER A 93 -1.74 17.32 -7.95
N ASP A 94 -3.00 16.96 -8.23
CA ASP A 94 -3.34 15.79 -9.03
C ASP A 94 -3.13 16.07 -10.52
N ASP A 95 -2.24 15.30 -11.15
CA ASP A 95 -1.97 15.35 -12.59
C ASP A 95 -2.86 14.37 -13.37
N GLU A 96 -3.36 13.32 -12.71
CA GLU A 96 -4.20 12.30 -13.32
C GLU A 96 -5.68 12.73 -13.41
N PRO A 97 -6.40 12.28 -14.45
CA PRO A 97 -7.85 12.41 -14.52
C PRO A 97 -8.58 11.88 -13.29
N GLN A 98 -9.65 12.58 -12.90
CA GLN A 98 -10.51 12.15 -11.78
C GLN A 98 -10.98 10.69 -11.94
N GLY A 99 -10.87 9.94 -10.86
CA GLY A 99 -11.25 8.53 -10.76
C GLY A 99 -10.23 7.55 -11.34
N GLN A 100 -9.13 8.02 -11.94
CA GLN A 100 -8.04 7.15 -12.39
C GLN A 100 -7.31 6.56 -11.20
N LEU A 101 -7.06 5.25 -11.24
CA LEU A 101 -6.31 4.52 -10.21
C LEU A 101 -4.86 5.01 -10.18
N THR A 102 -4.41 5.51 -9.03
CA THR A 102 -3.04 6.01 -8.81
C THR A 102 -2.21 5.05 -7.96
N VAL A 103 -2.87 4.31 -7.05
CA VAL A 103 -2.22 3.31 -6.20
C VAL A 103 -3.07 2.05 -6.17
N CYS A 104 -2.43 0.90 -6.37
CA CYS A 104 -3.01 -0.40 -6.07
C CYS A 104 -1.93 -1.28 -5.46
N SER A 105 -2.06 -1.58 -4.17
CA SER A 105 -1.11 -2.40 -3.42
C SER A 105 -1.82 -3.38 -2.50
N VAL A 106 -1.12 -4.46 -2.17
CA VAL A 106 -1.62 -5.52 -1.30
C VAL A 106 -0.52 -6.00 -0.39
N GLN A 107 -0.88 -6.23 0.87
CA GLN A 107 -0.12 -7.03 1.81
C GLN A 107 -0.83 -8.37 2.02
N TYR A 108 -0.10 -9.47 1.95
CA TYR A 108 -0.66 -10.82 1.99
C TYR A 108 0.27 -11.81 2.70
N GLN A 109 -0.30 -12.88 3.25
CA GLN A 109 0.44 -13.93 3.93
C GLN A 109 1.37 -14.64 2.93
N ASP A 110 2.64 -14.78 3.29
CA ASP A 110 3.60 -15.55 2.52
C ASP A 110 3.13 -17.02 2.44
N PRO A 111 2.89 -17.56 1.23
CA PRO A 111 2.48 -18.96 1.09
C PRO A 111 3.56 -19.95 1.54
N ALA A 112 4.83 -19.54 1.61
CA ALA A 112 5.94 -20.37 2.07
C ALA A 112 6.15 -20.31 3.60
N ASP A 113 5.76 -19.23 4.27
CA ASP A 113 5.83 -19.11 5.74
C ASP A 113 4.60 -18.35 6.28
N PRO A 114 3.63 -19.05 6.92
CA PRO A 114 2.40 -18.42 7.39
C PRO A 114 2.59 -17.41 8.53
N ARG A 115 3.83 -17.21 9.01
CA ARG A 115 4.15 -16.20 10.01
C ARG A 115 4.61 -14.88 9.40
N LYS A 116 4.77 -14.81 8.08
CA LYS A 116 5.32 -13.65 7.35
C LYS A 116 4.29 -13.02 6.42
N LEU A 117 4.48 -11.73 6.18
CA LEU A 117 3.76 -10.98 5.16
C LEU A 117 4.69 -10.62 4.00
N LEU A 118 4.12 -10.61 2.81
CA LEU A 118 4.71 -10.03 1.61
C LEU A 118 3.85 -8.85 1.15
N GLY A 119 4.49 -7.89 0.50
CA GLY A 119 3.85 -6.73 -0.11
C GLY A 119 4.22 -6.61 -1.58
N THR A 120 3.24 -6.28 -2.42
CA THR A 120 3.46 -5.90 -3.82
C THR A 120 2.52 -4.77 -4.23
N SER A 121 2.90 -4.04 -5.28
CA SER A 121 2.13 -2.96 -5.87
C SER A 121 2.03 -3.11 -7.38
N LEU A 122 0.86 -2.81 -7.92
CA LEU A 122 0.63 -2.67 -9.35
C LEU A 122 1.30 -1.39 -9.84
N ASN A 123 2.17 -1.49 -10.84
CA ASN A 123 2.56 -0.34 -11.63
C ASN A 123 1.39 0.04 -12.55
N VAL A 124 0.67 1.11 -12.21
CA VAL A 124 -0.54 1.54 -12.94
C VAL A 124 -0.28 1.97 -14.39
N ARG A 125 0.97 2.23 -14.78
CA ARG A 125 1.35 2.56 -16.16
C ARG A 125 1.55 1.31 -17.01
N THR A 126 2.18 0.28 -16.44
CA THR A 126 2.49 -0.97 -17.18
C THR A 126 1.45 -2.06 -16.97
N GLY A 127 0.61 -1.96 -15.94
CA GLY A 127 -0.36 -3.00 -15.58
C GLY A 127 0.26 -4.24 -14.93
N GLU A 128 1.55 -4.18 -14.55
CA GLU A 128 2.28 -5.30 -13.97
C GLU A 128 2.53 -5.10 -12.46
N PHE A 129 2.41 -6.18 -11.69
CA PHE A 129 2.79 -6.18 -10.29
C PHE A 129 4.31 -6.29 -10.15
N ALA A 130 4.87 -5.51 -9.22
CA ALA A 130 6.27 -5.63 -8.86
C ALA A 130 6.57 -6.98 -8.19
N ALA A 131 7.85 -7.35 -8.14
CA ALA A 131 8.28 -8.48 -7.34
C ALA A 131 7.89 -8.25 -5.86
N PRO A 132 7.38 -9.27 -5.16
CA PRO A 132 6.97 -9.12 -3.77
C PRO A 132 8.18 -8.91 -2.86
N SER A 133 7.97 -8.17 -1.78
CA SER A 133 8.98 -7.87 -0.75
C SER A 133 8.46 -8.20 0.65
N PRO A 134 9.34 -8.60 1.60
CA PRO A 134 8.92 -8.82 2.98
C PRO A 134 8.33 -7.56 3.61
N VAL A 135 7.28 -7.74 4.40
CA VAL A 135 6.69 -6.69 5.22
C VAL A 135 7.01 -6.96 6.68
N ASP A 136 7.59 -5.96 7.36
CA ASP A 136 7.88 -6.04 8.78
C ASP A 136 6.61 -5.91 9.61
N ILE A 137 6.42 -6.88 10.52
CA ILE A 137 5.31 -6.88 11.47
C ILE A 137 5.81 -6.31 12.79
N THR A 138 5.24 -5.18 13.20
CA THR A 138 5.50 -4.59 14.52
C THR A 138 4.30 -4.80 15.43
N VAL A 139 4.52 -5.46 16.56
CA VAL A 139 3.50 -5.64 17.61
C VAL A 139 3.70 -4.57 18.68
N SER A 140 2.74 -3.67 18.83
CA SER A 140 2.75 -2.62 19.85
C SER A 140 1.65 -2.84 20.88
N GLY A 141 1.94 -2.52 22.15
CA GLY A 141 0.93 -2.53 23.22
C GLY A 141 0.50 -3.91 23.74
N GLY A 142 1.24 -4.99 23.47
CA GLY A 142 0.90 -6.35 23.92
C GLY A 142 2.08 -7.32 23.90
N ASP A 143 1.79 -8.59 24.17
CA ASP A 143 2.77 -9.68 24.11
C ASP A 143 2.98 -10.16 22.67
N ALA A 144 4.17 -9.92 22.12
CA ALA A 144 4.55 -10.37 20.79
C ALA A 144 4.52 -11.90 20.64
N ALA A 145 4.70 -12.67 21.72
CA ALA A 145 4.61 -14.14 21.67
C ALA A 145 3.17 -14.64 21.49
N ALA A 146 2.18 -13.84 21.86
CA ALA A 146 0.75 -14.15 21.69
C ALA A 146 0.22 -13.75 20.31
N PHE A 147 0.99 -13.00 19.52
CA PHE A 147 0.58 -12.53 18.20
C PHE A 147 0.40 -13.70 17.22
N LYS A 148 -0.70 -13.67 16.47
CA LYS A 148 -1.01 -14.64 15.42
C LYS A 148 -1.40 -13.89 14.15
N LEU A 149 -0.56 -13.99 13.11
CA LEU A 149 -0.87 -13.38 11.81
C LEU A 149 -2.21 -13.85 11.22
N ALA A 150 -2.62 -15.09 11.53
CA ALA A 150 -3.90 -15.64 11.10
C ALA A 150 -5.12 -14.81 11.51
N ASP A 151 -5.03 -14.02 12.59
CA ASP A 151 -6.12 -13.17 13.08
C ASP A 151 -6.20 -11.82 12.32
N TYR A 152 -5.20 -11.50 11.50
CA TYR A 152 -5.05 -10.23 10.78
C TYR A 152 -5.06 -10.40 9.25
N VAL A 153 -5.42 -11.59 8.78
CA VAL A 153 -5.55 -11.89 7.35
C VAL A 153 -6.92 -12.50 7.07
N THR A 154 -7.46 -12.20 5.90
CA THR A 154 -8.72 -12.76 5.42
C THR A 154 -8.56 -13.29 3.99
N PRO A 155 -9.21 -14.41 3.61
CA PRO A 155 -9.22 -14.84 2.22
C PRO A 155 -9.80 -13.75 1.32
N LEU A 156 -9.12 -13.45 0.22
CA LEU A 156 -9.54 -12.40 -0.71
C LEU A 156 -10.95 -12.63 -1.27
N ALA A 157 -11.33 -13.89 -1.50
CA ALA A 157 -12.68 -14.28 -1.92
C ALA A 157 -13.80 -13.87 -0.94
N GLN A 158 -13.48 -13.58 0.33
CA GLN A 158 -14.44 -13.11 1.34
C GLN A 158 -14.60 -11.58 1.38
N VAL A 159 -13.86 -10.85 0.52
CA VAL A 159 -13.89 -9.40 0.43
C VAL A 159 -14.62 -8.96 -0.83
N ASN A 160 -15.75 -8.29 -0.67
CA ASN A 160 -16.63 -7.84 -1.73
C ASN A 160 -16.69 -6.31 -1.81
N ALA A 161 -15.63 -5.68 -2.32
CA ALA A 161 -15.61 -4.24 -2.55
C ALA A 161 -16.63 -3.79 -3.61
N ALA A 162 -17.06 -4.65 -4.54
CA ALA A 162 -18.09 -4.34 -5.53
C ALA A 162 -19.44 -3.98 -4.87
N GLY A 163 -19.67 -4.50 -3.65
CA GLY A 163 -20.83 -4.18 -2.83
C GLY A 163 -20.99 -2.70 -2.49
N LEU A 164 -19.93 -1.89 -2.59
CA LEU A 164 -19.94 -0.46 -2.27
C LEU A 164 -20.67 0.40 -3.33
N ALA A 165 -20.77 -0.08 -4.58
CA ALA A 165 -21.28 0.73 -5.69
C ALA A 165 -22.70 1.30 -5.47
N PRO A 166 -23.69 0.54 -4.93
CA PRO A 166 -25.00 1.09 -4.59
C PRO A 166 -24.93 2.22 -3.55
N PHE A 167 -24.09 2.10 -2.54
CA PHE A 167 -23.91 3.15 -1.54
C PHE A 167 -23.29 4.41 -2.15
N MET A 168 -22.24 4.24 -2.96
CA MET A 168 -21.62 5.36 -3.69
C MET A 168 -22.64 6.11 -4.56
N ALA A 169 -23.54 5.39 -5.23
CA ALA A 169 -24.60 6.00 -6.03
C ALA A 169 -25.63 6.74 -5.15
N ALA A 170 -26.03 6.15 -4.03
CA ALA A 170 -27.01 6.73 -3.11
C ALA A 170 -26.52 8.02 -2.42
N GLN A 171 -25.21 8.17 -2.23
CA GLN A 171 -24.66 9.37 -1.58
C GLN A 171 -24.51 10.57 -2.51
N LYS A 172 -24.60 10.40 -3.85
CA LYS A 172 -24.32 11.48 -4.82
C LYS A 172 -25.06 12.78 -4.52
N ASP A 173 -26.39 12.71 -4.35
CA ASP A 173 -27.21 13.91 -4.15
C ASP A 173 -26.95 14.57 -2.79
N ALA A 174 -26.64 13.79 -1.76
CA ALA A 174 -26.30 14.31 -0.45
C ALA A 174 -24.94 15.02 -0.47
N MET A 175 -23.95 14.42 -1.12
CA MET A 175 -22.60 14.98 -1.25
C MET A 175 -22.60 16.24 -2.11
N SER A 176 -23.38 16.30 -3.19
CA SER A 176 -23.52 17.51 -4.03
C SER A 176 -24.13 18.72 -3.31
N LYS A 177 -24.73 18.55 -2.13
CA LYS A 177 -25.21 19.66 -1.28
C LYS A 177 -24.15 20.19 -0.34
N ILE A 178 -23.16 19.38 -0.02
CA ILE A 178 -22.07 19.69 0.92
C ILE A 178 -20.86 20.22 0.15
N TYR A 179 -20.53 19.55 -0.94
CA TYR A 179 -19.37 19.82 -1.77
C TYR A 179 -19.79 20.47 -3.09
N SER A 180 -19.07 21.52 -3.51
CA SER A 180 -19.19 22.08 -4.85
C SER A 180 -18.65 21.10 -5.91
N ARG A 181 -17.63 20.32 -5.53
CA ARG A 181 -16.99 19.26 -6.31
C ARG A 181 -16.53 18.15 -5.36
N PHE A 182 -16.74 16.90 -5.72
CA PHE A 182 -16.24 15.76 -4.95
C PHE A 182 -15.91 14.56 -5.85
N ALA A 183 -15.05 13.68 -5.34
CA ALA A 183 -14.66 12.43 -5.98
C ALA A 183 -14.43 11.35 -4.92
N TRP A 184 -14.74 10.11 -5.28
CA TRP A 184 -14.32 8.95 -4.49
C TRP A 184 -12.81 8.76 -4.69
N SER A 185 -12.04 8.89 -3.62
CA SER A 185 -10.58 8.94 -3.65
C SER A 185 -9.92 7.65 -3.19
N GLY A 186 -10.66 6.75 -2.52
CA GLY A 186 -10.09 5.50 -2.03
C GLY A 186 -11.09 4.38 -1.77
N VAL A 187 -10.65 3.14 -1.99
CA VAL A 187 -11.31 1.91 -1.56
C VAL A 187 -10.25 1.00 -0.94
N ARG A 188 -10.35 0.74 0.35
CA ARG A 188 -9.30 0.04 1.09
C ARG A 188 -9.85 -1.12 1.87
N LEU A 189 -9.10 -2.21 1.95
CA LEU A 189 -9.28 -3.23 2.97
C LEU A 189 -8.32 -2.90 4.10
N MET A 190 -8.84 -2.59 5.28
CA MET A 190 -8.04 -2.36 6.47
C MET A 190 -8.01 -3.62 7.32
N SER A 191 -6.82 -3.92 7.88
CA SER A 191 -6.66 -5.00 8.84
C SER A 191 -7.32 -4.65 10.19
N PRO A 192 -7.62 -5.65 11.03
CA PRO A 192 -7.85 -5.42 12.46
C PRO A 192 -6.70 -4.59 13.07
N GLY A 193 -7.01 -3.75 14.05
CA GLY A 193 -6.07 -2.86 14.71
C GLY A 193 -6.64 -2.30 16.02
N ALA A 194 -6.03 -1.23 16.53
CA ALA A 194 -6.34 -0.68 17.86
C ALA A 194 -7.82 -0.26 18.03
N PHE A 195 -8.48 0.13 16.94
CA PHE A 195 -9.84 0.69 16.98
C PHE A 195 -10.91 -0.28 16.43
N ASN A 196 -10.52 -1.44 15.91
CA ASN A 196 -11.44 -2.39 15.30
C ASN A 196 -10.82 -3.80 15.28
N ASN A 197 -11.57 -4.80 15.70
CA ASN A 197 -11.09 -6.18 15.84
C ASN A 197 -11.36 -7.08 14.61
N VAL A 198 -11.88 -6.51 13.52
CA VAL A 198 -12.19 -7.25 12.29
C VAL A 198 -11.72 -6.48 11.06
N HIS A 199 -11.62 -7.13 9.90
CA HIS A 199 -11.39 -6.41 8.65
C HIS A 199 -12.58 -5.48 8.32
N VAL A 200 -12.26 -4.35 7.71
CA VAL A 200 -13.25 -3.41 7.16
C VAL A 200 -12.87 -2.96 5.77
N LEU A 201 -13.90 -2.70 4.97
CA LEU A 201 -13.76 -1.94 3.74
C LEU A 201 -13.96 -0.47 4.07
N ARG A 202 -13.00 0.38 3.71
CA ARG A 202 -13.11 1.83 3.85
C ARG A 202 -13.23 2.47 2.48
N LEU A 203 -14.23 3.32 2.33
CA LEU A 203 -14.48 4.14 1.15
C LEU A 203 -14.15 5.59 1.52
N ASP A 204 -13.21 6.20 0.79
CA ASP A 204 -12.76 7.56 1.04
C ASP A 204 -13.32 8.53 -0.03
N ILE A 205 -13.58 9.76 0.38
CA ILE A 205 -14.04 10.86 -0.47
C ILE A 205 -13.13 12.07 -0.25
N ASP A 206 -12.79 12.75 -1.34
CA ASP A 206 -12.20 14.08 -1.32
C ASP A 206 -13.19 15.05 -1.97
N GLY A 207 -13.28 16.27 -1.44
CA GLY A 207 -14.14 17.29 -2.02
C GLY A 207 -13.76 18.71 -1.62
N ARG A 208 -14.37 19.67 -2.32
CA ARG A 208 -14.30 21.11 -2.02
C ARG A 208 -15.61 21.55 -1.41
N LEU A 209 -15.59 22.08 -0.20
CA LEU A 209 -16.80 22.52 0.49
C LEU A 209 -17.50 23.63 -0.30
N ALA A 210 -18.82 23.52 -0.47
CA ALA A 210 -19.60 24.53 -1.19
C ALA A 210 -19.60 25.90 -0.49
N THR A 211 -19.33 25.92 0.82
CA THR A 211 -19.38 27.13 1.66
C THR A 211 -18.14 28.01 1.54
N ASN A 212 -16.96 27.42 1.33
CA ASN A 212 -15.69 28.15 1.40
C ASN A 212 -14.58 27.59 0.49
N ASP A 213 -14.86 26.58 -0.36
CA ASP A 213 -13.94 25.95 -1.30
C ASP A 213 -12.68 25.33 -0.64
N ILE A 214 -12.73 25.07 0.67
CA ILE A 214 -11.68 24.34 1.38
C ILE A 214 -11.76 22.86 1.00
N LYS A 215 -10.58 22.25 0.73
CA LYS A 215 -10.48 20.81 0.53
C LYS A 215 -10.78 20.12 1.84
N GLU A 216 -11.70 19.17 1.80
CA GLU A 216 -12.10 18.36 2.93
C GLU A 216 -12.16 16.89 2.52
N THR A 217 -11.97 16.00 3.49
CA THR A 217 -11.97 14.56 3.28
C THR A 217 -12.97 13.89 4.20
N GLY A 218 -13.53 12.78 3.74
CA GLY A 218 -14.43 11.98 4.56
C GLY A 218 -14.24 10.50 4.27
N TYR A 219 -14.90 9.67 5.07
CA TYR A 219 -14.88 8.23 4.83
C TYR A 219 -16.14 7.53 5.33
N ALA A 220 -16.41 6.36 4.77
CA ALA A 220 -17.37 5.41 5.33
C ALA A 220 -16.71 4.04 5.46
N GLU A 221 -16.99 3.35 6.55
CA GLU A 221 -16.49 2.00 6.81
C GLU A 221 -17.62 0.98 6.71
N PHE A 222 -17.29 -0.17 6.14
CA PHE A 222 -18.19 -1.28 5.90
C PHE A 222 -17.57 -2.58 6.41
N ALA A 223 -18.41 -3.57 6.69
CA ALA A 223 -17.94 -4.95 6.73
C ALA A 223 -17.37 -5.37 5.37
N THR A 224 -16.64 -6.49 5.34
CA THR A 224 -16.01 -6.99 4.11
C THR A 224 -17.01 -7.41 3.03
N ASP A 225 -18.31 -7.49 3.34
CA ASP A 225 -19.38 -7.72 2.35
C ASP A 225 -19.64 -6.50 1.43
N GLY A 226 -19.10 -5.33 1.77
CA GLY A 226 -19.26 -4.06 1.07
C GLY A 226 -20.66 -3.45 1.22
N LYS A 227 -21.51 -3.97 2.10
CA LYS A 227 -22.93 -3.60 2.24
C LYS A 227 -23.28 -3.16 3.65
N THR A 228 -22.72 -3.83 4.65
CA THR A 228 -23.02 -3.55 6.06
C THR A 228 -22.21 -2.35 6.51
N LEU A 229 -22.86 -1.18 6.53
CA LEU A 229 -22.27 0.07 7.01
C LEU A 229 -21.96 -0.02 8.51
N LYS A 230 -20.75 0.39 8.89
CA LYS A 230 -20.27 0.45 10.29
C LYS A 230 -20.11 1.87 10.81
N SER A 231 -19.56 2.76 9.99
CA SER A 231 -19.39 4.19 10.30
C SER A 231 -19.53 5.01 9.02
N ASN A 232 -20.01 6.24 9.15
CA ASN A 232 -20.25 7.14 8.03
C ASN A 232 -19.87 8.56 8.43
N GLU A 233 -18.61 8.89 8.18
CA GLU A 233 -17.99 10.20 8.39
C GLU A 233 -17.71 10.88 7.04
N LEU A 234 -18.62 10.73 6.06
CA LEU A 234 -18.52 11.41 4.76
C LEU A 234 -18.83 12.90 4.85
N LYS A 235 -19.47 13.32 5.95
CA LYS A 235 -19.87 14.69 6.21
C LYS A 235 -18.92 15.27 7.27
N PRO A 236 -18.40 16.48 7.06
CA PRO A 236 -17.59 17.18 8.05
C PRO A 236 -18.39 17.65 9.27
#